data_AF-A0A1H6MB55-F1
#
_entry.id   AF-A0A1H6MB55-F1
#
_cell.length_a   1.000
_cell.length_b   1.000
_cell.length_c   1.000
_cell.angle_alpha   90.00
_cell.angle_beta   90.00
_cell.angle_gamma   90.00
#
_symmetry.space_group_name_H-M   'P 1'
#
loop_
_entity.id
_entity.type
_entity.pdbx_description
1 polymer ?
#
loop_
_entity_poly.entity_id
_entity_poly.type
_entity_poly.pdbx_seq_one_letter_code
_entity_poly.pdbx_strand_id
1 'polypeptide(L)'
;MDRQLRKEFEEELWHVAECCFEPDVFKHELTKRLIAYVQASYGDDLEYLWRRSPESAVVRRRDSRKWYAVFLMVPRLKLGGDSGEPVEVLNLRLDPCELERYVDGVSRFPAYHMNKKSWVSLCLDGSVPFEELAERLDASYRLALK
;
A
#
# COMPACT_ATOMS: atom_id res chain seq x y z
N MET A 1 -24.97 21.87 14.75
CA MET A 1 -23.95 21.12 15.51
C MET A 1 -22.62 21.81 15.27
N ASP A 2 -21.98 22.29 16.32
CA ASP A 2 -20.78 23.11 16.24
C ASP A 2 -19.64 22.33 15.57
N ARG A 3 -19.06 22.92 14.52
CA ARG A 3 -17.96 22.33 13.74
C ARG A 3 -16.69 22.21 14.58
N GLN A 4 -16.54 23.08 15.57
CA GLN A 4 -15.41 23.09 16.49
C GLN A 4 -15.48 21.89 17.46
N LEU A 5 -16.66 21.68 18.07
CA LEU A 5 -16.89 20.56 18.98
C LEU A 5 -16.65 19.20 18.30
N ARG A 6 -17.16 19.01 17.08
CA ARG A 6 -16.90 17.77 16.31
C ARG A 6 -15.41 17.51 16.15
N LYS A 7 -14.62 18.55 15.87
CA LYS A 7 -13.20 18.44 15.59
C LYS A 7 -12.40 18.05 16.84
N GLU A 8 -12.76 18.61 17.99
CA GLU A 8 -12.16 18.28 19.29
C GLU A 8 -12.45 16.82 19.67
N PHE A 9 -13.69 16.34 19.50
CA PHE A 9 -14.02 14.93 19.70
C PHE A 9 -13.27 14.01 18.73
N GLU A 10 -13.15 14.39 17.45
CA GLU A 10 -12.39 13.62 16.46
C GLU A 10 -10.90 13.53 16.85
N GLU A 11 -10.30 14.61 17.37
CA GLU A 11 -8.90 14.62 17.81
C GLU A 11 -8.67 13.69 19.02
N GLU A 12 -9.56 13.68 20.01
CA GLU A 12 -9.47 12.79 21.17
C GLU A 12 -9.67 11.32 20.79
N LEU A 13 -10.66 11.01 19.95
CA LEU A 13 -10.86 9.65 19.44
C LEU A 13 -9.65 9.15 18.67
N TRP A 14 -8.98 10.04 17.94
CA TRP A 14 -7.75 9.71 17.22
C TRP A 14 -6.56 9.51 18.14
N HIS A 15 -6.44 10.32 19.19
CA HIS A 15 -5.41 10.11 20.19
C HIS A 15 -5.55 8.73 20.85
N VAL A 16 -6.78 8.35 21.21
CA VAL A 16 -7.06 7.01 21.76
C VAL A 16 -6.74 5.91 20.73
N ALA A 17 -7.13 6.09 19.46
CA ALA A 17 -6.84 5.12 18.41
C ALA A 17 -5.33 4.94 18.20
N GLU A 18 -4.56 6.03 18.12
CA GLU A 18 -3.10 6.02 17.92
C GLU A 18 -2.35 5.44 19.13
N CYS A 19 -2.81 5.68 20.37
CA CYS A 19 -2.13 5.22 21.58
C CYS A 19 -2.50 3.80 22.01
N CYS A 20 -3.70 3.31 21.65
CA CYS A 20 -4.25 2.08 22.24
C CYS A 20 -4.51 0.96 21.22
N PHE A 21 -4.43 1.21 19.91
CA PHE A 21 -4.79 0.23 18.89
C PHE A 21 -3.80 0.17 17.73
N GLU A 22 -3.58 -1.03 17.21
CA GLU A 22 -2.88 -1.25 15.93
C GLU A 22 -3.90 -1.32 14.79
N PRO A 23 -3.69 -0.64 13.65
CA PRO A 23 -4.62 -0.74 12.52
C PRO A 23 -4.61 -2.15 11.91
N ASP A 24 -5.70 -2.90 12.11
CA ASP A 24 -5.96 -4.17 11.42
C ASP A 24 -6.76 -3.91 10.13
N VAL A 25 -6.12 -3.22 9.19
CA VAL A 25 -6.75 -2.79 7.93
C VAL A 25 -6.79 -3.92 6.91
N PHE A 26 -5.67 -4.63 6.74
CA PHE A 26 -5.47 -5.62 5.69
C PHE A 26 -5.90 -7.00 6.17
N LYS A 27 -7.00 -7.51 5.59
CA LYS A 27 -7.62 -8.77 5.97
C LYS A 27 -7.13 -9.95 5.14
N HIS A 28 -6.70 -9.71 3.91
CA HIS A 28 -6.32 -10.78 3.00
C HIS A 28 -5.05 -11.50 3.47
N GLU A 29 -5.06 -12.83 3.43
CA GLU A 29 -3.94 -13.67 3.91
C GLU A 29 -2.65 -13.39 3.11
N LEU A 30 -2.78 -13.14 1.81
CA LEU A 30 -1.66 -12.77 0.95
C LEU A 30 -0.98 -11.48 1.44
N THR A 31 -1.77 -10.48 1.85
CA THR A 31 -1.27 -9.20 2.33
C THR A 31 -0.56 -9.37 3.67
N LYS A 32 -1.12 -10.15 4.59
CA LYS A 32 -0.47 -10.47 5.87
C LYS A 32 0.86 -11.18 5.66
N ARG A 33 0.92 -12.14 4.72
CA ARG A 33 2.17 -12.80 4.33
C ARG A 33 3.21 -11.83 3.78
N LEU A 34 2.79 -10.85 2.96
CA LEU A 34 3.69 -9.83 2.43
C LEU A 34 4.20 -8.88 3.52
N ILE A 35 3.34 -8.49 4.47
CA ILE A 35 3.74 -7.68 5.63
C ILE A 35 4.78 -8.44 6.47
N ALA A 36 4.54 -9.72 6.76
CA ALA A 36 5.51 -10.57 7.45
C ALA A 36 6.82 -10.72 6.66
N TYR A 37 6.74 -10.84 5.33
CA TYR A 37 7.92 -10.90 4.47
C TYR A 37 8.75 -9.61 4.52
N VAL A 38 8.10 -8.44 4.50
CA VAL A 38 8.75 -7.13 4.66
C VAL A 38 9.52 -7.06 5.97
N GLN A 39 8.89 -7.46 7.07
CA GLN A 39 9.51 -7.43 8.40
C GLN A 39 10.66 -8.44 8.50
N ALA A 40 10.48 -9.66 7.99
CA ALA A 40 11.52 -10.70 8.03
C ALA A 40 12.72 -10.39 7.13
N SER A 41 12.49 -9.79 5.96
CA SER A 41 13.53 -9.57 4.93
C SER A 41 14.29 -8.26 5.10
N TYR A 42 13.62 -7.20 5.54
CA TYR A 42 14.22 -5.86 5.64
C TYR A 42 14.15 -5.26 7.05
N GLY A 43 13.37 -5.86 7.96
CA GLY A 43 13.11 -5.28 9.28
C GLY A 43 12.31 -3.99 9.23
N ASP A 44 11.62 -3.68 8.14
CA ASP A 44 10.80 -2.48 8.05
C ASP A 44 9.37 -2.76 8.52
N ASP A 45 8.69 -1.73 9.03
CA ASP A 45 7.31 -1.81 9.52
C ASP A 45 6.40 -0.90 8.68
N LEU A 46 5.08 -1.12 8.78
CA LEU A 46 4.07 -0.29 8.13
C LEU A 46 3.94 1.05 8.85
N GLU A 47 3.86 2.13 8.07
CA GLU A 47 3.62 3.47 8.59
C GLU A 47 2.31 4.05 8.03
N TYR A 48 1.39 4.40 8.94
CA TYR A 48 0.08 4.95 8.61
C TYR A 48 0.12 6.48 8.66
N LEU A 49 0.53 7.10 7.54
CA LEU A 49 0.86 8.54 7.52
C LEU A 49 -0.35 9.47 7.37
N TRP A 50 -1.52 8.94 7.00
CA TRP A 50 -2.65 9.77 6.59
C TRP A 50 -3.89 9.55 7.45
N ARG A 51 -4.24 10.55 8.27
CA ARG A 51 -5.47 10.54 9.08
C ARG A 51 -6.75 10.41 8.26
N ARG A 52 -6.76 10.99 7.04
CA ARG A 52 -7.91 10.93 6.11
C ARG A 52 -7.99 9.64 5.32
N SER A 53 -6.95 8.82 5.36
CA SER A 53 -6.93 7.49 4.72
C SER A 53 -6.15 6.54 5.64
N PRO A 54 -6.72 6.22 6.81
CA PRO A 54 -6.05 5.35 7.79
C PRO A 54 -5.88 3.92 7.28
N GLU A 55 -6.56 3.58 6.20
CA GLU A 55 -6.47 2.29 5.52
C GLU A 55 -5.28 2.19 4.54
N SER A 56 -4.44 3.21 4.49
CA SER A 56 -3.24 3.24 3.65
C SER A 56 -1.98 3.23 4.50
N ALA A 57 -1.06 2.33 4.19
CA ALA A 57 0.21 2.20 4.87
C ALA A 57 1.36 2.31 3.86
N VAL A 58 2.42 3.02 4.22
CA VAL A 58 3.67 3.02 3.45
C VAL A 58 4.70 2.13 4.13
N VAL A 59 5.64 1.62 3.35
CA VAL A 59 6.89 1.05 3.85
C VAL A 59 8.05 1.80 3.23
N ARG A 60 8.99 2.19 4.10
CA ARG A 60 10.17 2.95 3.69
C ARG A 60 11.43 2.34 4.27
N ARG A 61 12.52 2.45 3.51
CA ARG A 61 13.81 1.94 3.97
C ARG A 61 14.27 2.71 5.21
N ARG A 62 14.89 2.01 6.16
CA ARG A 62 15.55 2.64 7.33
C ARG A 62 16.68 3.60 6.94
N ASP A 63 17.48 3.26 5.92
CA ASP A 63 18.69 4.01 5.52
C ASP A 63 18.41 5.29 4.73
N SER A 64 17.58 5.22 3.69
CA SER A 64 17.30 6.34 2.77
C SER A 64 15.99 7.06 3.08
N ARG A 65 15.13 6.45 3.92
CA ARG A 65 13.76 6.90 4.21
C ARG A 65 12.86 6.99 2.98
N LYS A 66 13.32 6.50 1.82
CA LYS A 66 12.54 6.44 0.58
C LYS A 66 11.52 5.32 0.65
N TRP A 67 10.31 5.60 0.19
CA TRP A 67 9.24 4.61 0.09
C TRP A 67 9.55 3.61 -1.02
N TYR A 68 9.26 2.35 -0.77
CA TYR A 68 9.37 1.27 -1.76
C TYR A 68 8.11 0.40 -1.84
N ALA A 69 7.23 0.45 -0.85
CA ALA A 69 5.92 -0.18 -0.93
C ALA A 69 4.85 0.75 -0.34
N VAL A 70 3.64 0.68 -0.89
CA VAL A 70 2.46 1.29 -0.29
C VAL A 70 1.31 0.29 -0.37
N PHE A 71 0.78 -0.11 0.77
CA PHE A 71 -0.43 -0.92 0.88
C PHE A 71 -1.65 0.00 0.94
N LEU A 72 -2.66 -0.32 0.15
CA LEU A 72 -3.82 0.54 -0.07
C LEU A 72 -5.10 -0.30 -0.10
N MET A 73 -6.20 0.27 0.37
CA MET A 73 -7.55 -0.22 0.07
C MET A 73 -8.19 0.67 -0.99
N VAL A 74 -8.49 0.11 -2.16
CA VAL A 74 -8.94 0.89 -3.33
C VAL A 74 -10.18 0.25 -3.96
N PRO A 75 -11.27 1.00 -4.23
CA PRO A 75 -12.37 0.52 -5.05
C PRO A 75 -11.85 0.10 -6.43
N ARG A 76 -12.16 -1.12 -6.89
CA ARG A 76 -11.62 -1.66 -8.15
C ARG A 76 -11.91 -0.79 -9.38
N LEU A 77 -13.05 -0.09 -9.38
CA LEU A 77 -13.44 0.91 -10.38
C LEU A 77 -12.37 2.01 -10.56
N LYS A 78 -11.70 2.42 -9.47
CA LYS A 78 -10.67 3.46 -9.53
C LYS A 78 -9.34 2.99 -10.13
N LEU A 79 -9.14 1.66 -10.22
CA LEU A 79 -7.99 1.06 -10.90
C LEU A 79 -8.26 0.87 -12.41
N GLY A 80 -9.51 1.06 -12.85
CA GLY A 80 -9.94 0.79 -14.23
C GLY A 80 -10.69 -0.54 -14.41
N GLY A 81 -11.08 -1.21 -13.32
CA GLY A 81 -11.97 -2.37 -13.38
C GLY A 81 -13.46 -2.01 -13.33
N ASP A 82 -14.32 -3.04 -13.30
CA ASP A 82 -15.77 -2.86 -13.47
C ASP A 82 -16.59 -2.94 -12.17
N SER A 83 -15.96 -3.18 -11.01
CA SER A 83 -16.65 -3.33 -9.72
C SER A 83 -16.34 -2.18 -8.75
N GLY A 84 -17.34 -1.79 -7.96
CA GLY A 84 -17.18 -0.81 -6.88
C GLY A 84 -16.54 -1.37 -5.60
N GLU A 85 -16.34 -2.68 -5.53
CA GLU A 85 -15.83 -3.35 -4.33
C GLU A 85 -14.38 -2.94 -4.03
N PRO A 86 -14.04 -2.69 -2.75
CA PRO A 86 -12.67 -2.40 -2.36
C PRO A 86 -11.80 -3.64 -2.52
N VAL A 87 -10.60 -3.44 -3.04
CA VAL A 87 -9.55 -4.46 -3.14
C VAL A 87 -8.28 -3.95 -2.47
N GLU A 88 -7.57 -4.85 -1.80
CA GLU A 88 -6.25 -4.58 -1.26
C GLU A 88 -5.23 -4.52 -2.40
N VAL A 89 -4.42 -3.48 -2.42
CA VAL A 89 -3.46 -3.19 -3.48
C VAL A 89 -2.10 -2.93 -2.89
N LEU A 90 -1.07 -3.46 -3.55
CA LEU A 90 0.32 -3.14 -3.29
C LEU A 90 0.88 -2.27 -4.41
N ASN A 91 1.27 -1.05 -4.07
CA ASN A 91 2.06 -0.21 -4.96
C ASN A 91 3.54 -0.48 -4.77
N LEU A 92 4.25 -0.77 -5.86
CA LEU A 92 5.70 -0.97 -5.88
C LEU A 92 6.35 -0.08 -6.93
N ARG A 93 7.62 0.26 -6.70
CA ARG A 93 8.46 0.85 -7.75
C ARG A 93 8.72 -0.18 -8.84
N LEU A 94 8.74 0.29 -10.07
CA LEU A 94 9.04 -0.53 -11.23
C LEU A 94 10.00 0.24 -12.14
N ASP A 95 10.87 -0.48 -12.84
CA ASP A 95 11.70 0.14 -13.86
C ASP A 95 10.81 0.68 -14.99
N PRO A 96 10.96 1.95 -15.40
CA PRO A 96 10.16 2.53 -16.47
C PRO A 96 10.18 1.72 -17.79
N CYS A 97 11.27 0.99 -18.06
CA CYS A 97 11.40 0.15 -19.26
C CYS A 97 10.55 -1.14 -19.19
N GLU A 98 10.17 -1.60 -18.00
CA GLU A 98 9.35 -2.80 -17.80
C GLU A 98 7.84 -2.47 -17.71
N LEU A 99 7.50 -1.21 -17.41
CA LEU A 99 6.17 -0.81 -16.96
C LEU A 99 5.05 -1.09 -17.97
N GLU A 100 5.23 -0.72 -19.23
CA GLU A 100 4.20 -0.90 -20.27
C GLU A 100 3.86 -2.38 -20.52
N ARG A 101 4.85 -3.27 -20.37
CA ARG A 101 4.65 -4.72 -20.58
C ARG A 101 4.08 -5.42 -19.35
N TYR A 102 4.25 -4.82 -18.19
CA TYR A 102 3.89 -5.44 -16.92
C TYR A 102 2.44 -5.13 -16.50
N VAL A 103 1.83 -4.07 -17.01
CA VAL A 103 0.42 -3.76 -16.77
C VAL A 103 -0.46 -4.63 -17.65
N ASP A 104 -1.39 -5.37 -17.04
CA ASP A 104 -2.34 -6.25 -17.75
C ASP A 104 -3.79 -5.75 -17.71
N GLY A 105 -4.08 -4.73 -16.87
CA GLY A 105 -5.43 -4.17 -16.71
C GLY A 105 -6.42 -5.08 -15.97
N VAL A 106 -5.96 -6.19 -15.40
CA VAL A 106 -6.80 -7.18 -14.69
C VAL A 106 -6.32 -7.37 -13.25
N SER A 107 -5.02 -7.60 -13.06
CA SER A 107 -4.37 -7.82 -11.77
C SER A 107 -3.24 -6.81 -11.50
N ARG A 108 -2.69 -6.23 -12.58
CA ARG A 108 -1.59 -5.26 -12.58
C ARG A 108 -2.06 -4.01 -13.30
N PHE A 109 -2.08 -2.89 -12.58
CA PHE A 109 -2.66 -1.62 -13.03
C PHE A 109 -1.62 -0.49 -12.99
N PRO A 110 -1.82 0.58 -13.79
CA PRO A 110 -1.05 1.81 -13.60
C PRO A 110 -1.15 2.30 -12.16
N ALA A 111 -0.07 2.90 -11.64
CA ALA A 111 -0.01 3.29 -10.24
C ALA A 111 -1.19 4.17 -9.79
N TYR A 112 -1.85 3.75 -8.71
CA TYR A 112 -2.85 4.53 -8.00
C TYR A 112 -2.16 5.50 -7.02
N HIS A 113 -2.49 6.79 -7.07
CA HIS A 113 -1.88 7.90 -6.28
C HIS A 113 -0.37 8.13 -6.42
N MET A 114 0.38 7.23 -7.07
CA MET A 114 1.82 7.33 -7.28
C MET A 114 2.18 7.72 -8.73
N ASN A 115 3.47 7.98 -8.97
CA ASN A 115 3.95 8.31 -10.31
C ASN A 115 3.84 7.08 -11.24
N LYS A 116 2.90 7.14 -12.19
CA LYS A 116 2.61 6.09 -13.18
C LYS A 116 3.78 5.71 -14.10
N LYS A 117 4.89 6.47 -14.11
CA LYS A 117 6.10 6.15 -14.88
C LYS A 117 7.09 5.27 -14.13
N SER A 118 6.98 5.16 -12.80
CA SER A 118 7.96 4.47 -11.96
C SER A 118 7.35 3.64 -10.85
N TRP A 119 6.03 3.50 -10.85
CA TRP A 119 5.27 2.71 -9.89
C TRP A 119 4.19 1.92 -10.60
N VAL A 120 3.77 0.82 -10.00
CA VAL A 120 2.68 -0.05 -10.46
C VAL A 120 1.80 -0.44 -9.28
N SER A 121 0.51 -0.67 -9.53
CA SER A 121 -0.46 -1.18 -8.55
C SER A 121 -0.74 -2.67 -8.81
N LEU A 122 -0.58 -3.51 -7.80
CA LEU A 122 -0.79 -4.95 -7.86
C LEU A 122 -1.95 -5.36 -6.95
N CYS A 123 -2.93 -6.10 -7.47
CA CYS A 123 -4.03 -6.61 -6.66
C CYS A 123 -3.56 -7.75 -5.74
N LEU A 124 -4.00 -7.69 -4.48
CA LEU A 124 -3.69 -8.69 -3.45
C LEU A 124 -4.84 -9.67 -3.22
N ASP A 125 -5.63 -9.96 -4.26
CA ASP A 125 -6.78 -10.87 -4.26
C ASP A 125 -6.41 -12.32 -4.66
N GLY A 126 -5.12 -12.63 -4.75
CA GLY A 126 -4.61 -13.92 -5.18
C GLY A 126 -4.43 -14.08 -6.69
N SER A 127 -4.78 -13.08 -7.50
CA SER A 127 -4.54 -13.09 -8.95
C SER A 127 -3.06 -13.02 -9.34
N VAL A 128 -2.22 -12.43 -8.47
CA VAL A 128 -0.76 -12.43 -8.58
C VAL A 128 -0.17 -13.39 -7.53
N PRO A 129 0.67 -14.37 -7.91
CA PRO A 129 1.29 -15.29 -6.95
C PRO A 129 2.16 -14.57 -5.92
N PHE A 130 2.27 -15.14 -4.73
CA PHE A 130 3.07 -14.58 -3.64
C PHE A 130 4.54 -14.42 -4.05
N GLU A 131 5.09 -15.42 -4.75
CA GLU A 131 6.49 -15.46 -5.17
C GLU A 131 6.82 -14.28 -6.09
N GLU A 132 5.93 -13.99 -7.06
CA GLU A 132 6.08 -12.83 -7.94
C GLU A 132 5.99 -11.51 -7.16
N LEU A 133 5.06 -11.41 -6.20
CA LEU A 133 4.91 -10.22 -5.36
C LEU A 133 6.15 -9.99 -4.49
N ALA A 134 6.71 -11.04 -3.89
CA ALA A 134 7.92 -10.97 -3.07
C ALA A 134 9.14 -10.56 -3.91
N GLU A 135 9.34 -11.17 -5.08
CA GLU A 135 10.42 -10.80 -6.01
C GLU A 135 10.32 -9.33 -6.46
N ARG A 136 9.10 -8.86 -6.74
CA ARG A 136 8.87 -7.46 -7.13
C ARG A 136 9.09 -6.51 -5.98
N LEU A 137 8.75 -6.91 -4.77
CA LEU A 137 8.99 -6.13 -3.57
C LEU A 137 10.49 -5.99 -3.32
N ASP A 138 11.28 -7.06 -3.49
CA ASP A 138 12.74 -7.01 -3.47
C ASP A 138 13.31 -6.04 -4.52
N ALA A 139 12.78 -6.10 -5.75
CA ALA A 139 13.19 -5.20 -6.83
C ALA A 139 12.88 -3.74 -6.49
N SER A 140 11.69 -3.47 -5.96
CA SER A 140 11.30 -2.13 -5.51
C SER A 140 12.18 -1.61 -4.37
N TYR A 141 12.50 -2.47 -3.40
CA TYR A 141 13.42 -2.16 -2.29
C TYR A 141 14.79 -1.74 -2.82
N ARG A 142 15.34 -2.47 -3.81
CA ARG A 142 16.60 -2.12 -4.48
C ARG A 142 16.51 -0.80 -5.25
N LEU A 143 15.39 -0.55 -5.94
CA LEU A 143 15.17 0.72 -6.66
C LEU A 143 15.09 1.92 -5.71
N ALA A 144 14.69 1.73 -4.45
CA ALA A 144 14.67 2.77 -3.43
C ALA A 144 16.04 3.06 -2.76
N LEU A 145 17.10 2.36 -3.17
CA LEU A 145 18.48 2.68 -2.77
C LEU A 145 19.04 3.87 -3.58
N LYS A 146 18.72 3.94 -4.88
CA LYS A 146 19.11 5.01 -5.80
C LYS A 146 18.34 6.29 -5.49
#